data_AF-A0A246G5D7-F1
#
_entry.id   AF-A0A246G5D7-F1
#
_cell.length_a   1.000
_cell.length_b   1.000
_cell.length_c   1.000
_cell.angle_alpha   90.00
_cell.angle_beta   90.00
_cell.angle_gamma   90.00
#
_symmetry.space_group_name_H-M   'P 1'
#
loop_
_entity.id
_entity.type
_entity.pdbx_description
1 polymer ?
#
loop_
_entity_poly.entity_id
_entity_poly.type
_entity_poly.pdbx_seq_one_letter_code
_entity_poly.pdbx_strand_id
1 'polypeptide(L)'
;MSTINSQRSAYNPFLQNEQPPNGARVGQSLTDLKALLTQDNIDRLLRNPDAAETTKTLGKIRDLLTPENLNALLRGPDAKANAKTLMDLGTQLGENTINPRLNAATGELAKAVREENENRRNDLLYQIATADPDNDTAMWDAISNWQQSISKFQKRGQQCKATANTFTEIGSRLSKSNINVRLGSS
;
A
#
# COMPACT_ATOMS: atom_id res chain seq x y z
N MET A 1 -46.36 -62.39 16.34
CA MET A 1 -45.10 -61.83 16.88
C MET A 1 -44.09 -61.82 15.73
N SER A 2 -44.14 -60.83 14.84
CA SER A 2 -43.50 -59.50 14.91
C SER A 2 -41.99 -59.55 14.62
N THR A 3 -41.66 -59.27 13.37
CA THR A 3 -40.34 -58.92 12.85
C THR A 3 -39.92 -57.55 13.39
N ILE A 4 -38.68 -57.40 13.87
CA ILE A 4 -38.07 -56.08 14.09
C ILE A 4 -36.69 -56.03 13.46
N ASN A 5 -36.59 -55.10 12.52
CA ASN A 5 -35.46 -54.57 11.81
C ASN A 5 -34.83 -53.46 12.67
N SER A 6 -33.51 -53.44 12.86
CA SER A 6 -32.79 -52.28 13.43
C SER A 6 -31.47 -52.06 12.70
N GLN A 7 -31.49 -51.10 11.79
CA GLN A 7 -30.32 -50.38 11.31
C GLN A 7 -29.80 -49.38 12.36
N ARG A 8 -28.56 -48.91 12.10
CA ARG A 8 -27.85 -47.70 12.58
C ARG A 8 -26.88 -47.97 13.74
N SER A 9 -25.63 -47.52 13.73
CA SER A 9 -25.03 -46.36 13.05
C SER A 9 -23.59 -46.66 12.65
N ALA A 10 -23.22 -46.36 11.40
CA ALA A 10 -21.82 -46.15 11.04
C ALA A 10 -21.43 -44.73 11.47
N TYR A 11 -20.51 -44.63 12.43
CA TYR A 11 -19.84 -43.39 12.80
C TYR A 11 -18.92 -42.98 11.64
N ASN A 12 -19.12 -41.79 11.06
CA ASN A 12 -18.27 -41.27 9.99
C ASN A 12 -17.48 -40.05 10.53
N PRO A 13 -16.20 -40.19 10.88
CA PRO A 13 -15.44 -39.14 11.57
C PRO A 13 -14.84 -38.06 10.65
N PHE A 14 -15.36 -37.87 9.44
CA PHE A 14 -14.82 -36.88 8.50
C PHE A 14 -15.78 -35.70 8.30
N LEU A 15 -15.93 -34.86 9.33
CA LEU A 15 -16.15 -33.44 9.08
C LEU A 15 -14.79 -32.84 8.73
N GLN A 16 -14.37 -33.03 7.48
CA GLN A 16 -13.33 -32.16 6.92
C GLN A 16 -13.90 -30.76 6.93
N ASN A 17 -13.25 -29.86 7.68
CA ASN A 17 -13.48 -28.43 7.65
C ASN A 17 -13.68 -28.00 6.19
N GLU A 18 -14.89 -27.56 5.85
CA GLU A 18 -15.22 -27.02 4.54
C GLU A 18 -14.41 -25.74 4.36
N GLN A 19 -13.22 -25.92 3.82
CA GLN A 19 -12.38 -24.83 3.41
C GLN A 19 -13.14 -24.11 2.28
N PRO A 20 -13.54 -22.83 2.44
CA PRO A 20 -14.39 -22.20 1.45
C PRO A 20 -13.70 -22.23 0.08
N PRO A 21 -14.47 -22.41 -1.01
CA PRO A 21 -13.91 -22.48 -2.36
C PRO A 21 -13.04 -21.25 -2.59
N ASN A 22 -11.91 -21.44 -3.30
CA ASN A 22 -10.84 -20.45 -3.44
C ASN A 22 -11.37 -19.05 -3.82
N GLY A 23 -12.45 -18.97 -4.62
CA GLY A 23 -13.13 -17.71 -4.99
C GLY A 23 -13.76 -16.94 -3.82
N ALA A 24 -14.33 -17.60 -2.81
CA ALA A 24 -14.92 -16.93 -1.65
C ALA A 24 -13.84 -16.29 -0.74
N ARG A 25 -12.68 -16.94 -0.62
CA ARG A 25 -11.51 -16.39 0.10
C ARG A 25 -10.91 -15.16 -0.59
N VAL A 26 -10.82 -15.20 -1.91
CA VAL A 26 -10.33 -14.07 -2.71
C VAL A 26 -11.34 -12.90 -2.68
N GLY A 27 -12.65 -13.18 -2.70
CA GLY A 27 -13.70 -12.17 -2.54
C GLY A 27 -13.66 -11.45 -1.18
N GLN A 28 -13.48 -12.19 -0.08
CA GLN A 28 -13.29 -11.58 1.25
C GLN A 28 -12.02 -10.71 1.28
N SER A 29 -10.93 -11.20 0.71
CA SER A 29 -9.67 -10.46 0.62
C SER A 29 -9.82 -9.14 -0.17
N LEU A 30 -10.68 -9.10 -1.19
CA LEU A 30 -11.02 -7.89 -1.94
C LEU A 30 -11.81 -6.88 -1.10
N THR A 31 -12.73 -7.35 -0.27
CA THR A 31 -13.47 -6.50 0.68
C THR A 31 -12.52 -5.91 1.72
N ASP A 32 -11.64 -6.74 2.28
CA ASP A 32 -10.63 -6.31 3.24
C ASP A 32 -9.67 -5.29 2.62
N LEU A 33 -9.29 -5.49 1.35
CA LEU A 33 -8.46 -4.53 0.64
C LEU A 33 -9.18 -3.19 0.43
N LYS A 34 -10.47 -3.21 0.07
CA LYS A 34 -11.28 -1.99 -0.05
C LYS A 34 -11.36 -1.22 1.27
N ALA A 35 -11.53 -1.93 2.38
CA ALA A 35 -11.55 -1.32 3.71
C ALA A 35 -10.18 -0.76 4.13
N LEU A 36 -9.09 -1.38 3.67
CA LEU A 36 -7.74 -0.91 3.94
C LEU A 36 -7.35 0.32 3.11
N LEU A 37 -7.81 0.41 1.86
CA LEU A 37 -7.46 1.48 0.92
C LEU A 37 -8.45 2.65 0.94
N THR A 38 -8.75 3.16 2.14
CA THR A 38 -9.42 4.46 2.26
C THR A 38 -8.50 5.59 1.82
N GLN A 39 -9.10 6.75 1.55
CA GLN A 39 -8.36 7.96 1.18
C GLN A 39 -7.31 8.33 2.24
N ASP A 40 -7.69 8.33 3.52
CA ASP A 40 -6.79 8.68 4.63
C ASP A 40 -5.64 7.69 4.76
N ASN A 41 -5.91 6.39 4.54
CA ASN A 41 -4.86 5.39 4.55
C ASN A 41 -3.91 5.59 3.37
N ILE A 42 -4.42 5.84 2.16
CA ILE A 42 -3.57 6.15 1.00
C ILE A 42 -2.64 7.34 1.30
N ASP A 43 -3.15 8.43 1.91
CA ASP A 43 -2.32 9.57 2.30
C ASP A 43 -1.24 9.18 3.31
N ARG A 44 -1.61 8.37 4.33
CA ARG A 44 -0.66 7.88 5.33
C ARG A 44 0.44 7.03 4.70
N LEU A 45 0.10 6.16 3.75
CA LEU A 45 1.06 5.30 3.04
C LEU A 45 2.00 6.12 2.15
N LEU A 46 1.48 7.16 1.47
CA LEU A 46 2.28 8.08 0.66
C LEU A 46 3.24 8.92 1.51
N ARG A 47 2.79 9.39 2.69
CA ARG A 47 3.61 10.17 3.63
C ARG A 47 4.68 9.34 4.32
N ASN A 48 4.44 8.05 4.53
CA ASN A 48 5.34 7.16 5.28
C ASN A 48 5.72 5.94 4.43
N PRO A 49 6.44 6.13 3.32
CA PRO A 49 6.68 5.07 2.34
C PRO A 49 7.62 3.97 2.84
N ASP A 50 8.41 4.26 3.87
CA ASP A 50 9.34 3.35 4.55
C ASP A 50 8.74 2.64 5.76
N ALA A 51 7.50 2.97 6.15
CA ALA A 51 6.83 2.29 7.24
C ALA A 51 6.57 0.81 6.89
N ALA A 52 6.72 -0.06 7.89
CA ALA A 52 6.41 -1.49 7.76
C ALA A 52 4.97 -1.74 7.29
N GLU A 53 4.04 -0.88 7.72
CA GLU A 53 2.64 -0.88 7.28
C GLU A 53 2.49 -0.65 5.78
N THR A 54 3.27 0.26 5.19
CA THR A 54 3.26 0.55 3.75
C THR A 54 3.76 -0.65 2.96
N THR A 55 4.88 -1.21 3.37
CA THR A 55 5.42 -2.43 2.74
C THR A 55 4.43 -3.58 2.81
N LYS A 56 3.82 -3.81 3.98
CA LYS A 56 2.81 -4.85 4.20
C LYS A 56 1.57 -4.63 3.34
N THR A 57 1.10 -3.39 3.23
CA THR A 57 -0.10 -3.07 2.44
C THR A 57 0.15 -3.25 0.95
N LEU A 58 1.30 -2.78 0.44
CA LEU A 58 1.69 -3.01 -0.96
C LEU A 58 1.86 -4.51 -1.26
N GLY A 59 2.40 -5.29 -0.32
CA GLY A 59 2.47 -6.75 -0.43
C GLY A 59 1.08 -7.38 -0.59
N LYS A 60 0.14 -7.05 0.32
CA LYS A 60 -1.25 -7.54 0.24
C LYS A 60 -1.92 -7.21 -1.09
N ILE A 61 -1.71 -6.01 -1.62
CA ILE A 61 -2.28 -5.63 -2.91
C ILE A 61 -1.71 -6.50 -4.03
N ARG A 62 -0.37 -6.70 -4.05
CA ARG A 62 0.29 -7.51 -5.09
C ARG A 62 -0.15 -8.98 -5.04
N ASP A 63 -0.26 -9.54 -3.84
CA ASP A 63 -0.69 -10.93 -3.64
C ASP A 63 -2.15 -11.15 -4.04
N LEU A 64 -3.02 -10.17 -3.74
CA LEU A 64 -4.42 -10.28 -4.09
C LEU A 64 -4.67 -10.02 -5.58
N LEU A 65 -4.01 -9.04 -6.18
CA LEU A 65 -4.27 -8.61 -7.55
C LEU A 65 -3.37 -9.32 -8.57
N THR A 66 -3.08 -10.60 -8.36
CA THR A 66 -2.46 -11.44 -9.39
C THR A 66 -3.42 -11.67 -10.56
N PRO A 67 -2.93 -11.95 -11.78
CA PRO A 67 -3.79 -12.29 -12.91
C PRO A 67 -4.77 -13.44 -12.61
N GLU A 68 -4.33 -14.46 -11.88
CA GLU A 68 -5.10 -15.63 -11.50
C GLU A 68 -6.26 -15.25 -10.57
N ASN A 69 -5.97 -14.47 -9.52
CA ASN A 69 -6.97 -14.01 -8.57
C ASN A 69 -7.97 -13.03 -9.20
N LEU A 70 -7.50 -12.14 -10.08
CA LEU A 70 -8.37 -11.26 -10.86
C LEU A 70 -9.34 -12.06 -11.74
N ASN A 71 -8.86 -13.09 -12.42
CA ASN A 71 -9.72 -13.94 -13.25
C ASN A 71 -10.73 -14.71 -12.40
N ALA A 72 -10.33 -15.22 -11.23
CA ALA A 72 -11.23 -15.88 -10.29
C ALA A 72 -12.33 -14.93 -9.78
N LEU A 73 -11.96 -13.69 -9.43
CA LEU A 73 -12.89 -12.65 -9.00
C LEU A 73 -13.90 -12.26 -10.08
N LEU A 74 -13.50 -12.26 -11.35
CA LEU A 74 -14.30 -11.82 -12.49
C LEU A 74 -15.11 -12.93 -13.17
N ARG A 75 -14.92 -14.19 -12.78
CA ARG A 75 -15.68 -15.35 -13.32
C ARG A 75 -16.53 -16.07 -12.28
N GLY A 76 -16.42 -15.68 -11.01
CA GLY A 76 -17.17 -16.26 -9.90
C GLY A 76 -18.64 -15.81 -9.84
N PRO A 77 -19.41 -16.35 -8.88
CA PRO A 77 -20.83 -16.01 -8.69
C PRO A 77 -21.05 -14.51 -8.44
N ASP A 78 -20.07 -13.84 -7.80
CA ASP A 78 -20.11 -12.42 -7.48
C ASP A 78 -19.35 -11.53 -8.48
N ALA A 79 -19.08 -12.03 -9.70
CA ALA A 79 -18.25 -11.35 -10.70
C ALA A 79 -18.59 -9.87 -10.93
N LYS A 80 -19.89 -9.54 -11.00
CA LYS A 80 -20.35 -8.15 -11.21
C LYS A 80 -20.02 -7.25 -10.01
N ALA A 81 -20.23 -7.74 -8.78
CA ALA A 81 -19.93 -6.99 -7.57
C ALA A 81 -18.41 -6.81 -7.38
N ASN A 82 -17.64 -7.86 -7.66
CA ASN A 82 -16.18 -7.81 -7.64
C ASN A 82 -15.63 -6.86 -8.70
N ALA A 83 -16.14 -6.90 -9.93
CA ALA A 83 -15.75 -5.98 -10.99
C ALA A 83 -16.01 -4.51 -10.59
N LYS A 84 -17.17 -4.22 -9.99
CA LYS A 84 -17.46 -2.88 -9.48
C LYS A 84 -16.44 -2.46 -8.41
N THR A 85 -16.15 -3.33 -7.45
CA THR A 85 -15.17 -3.03 -6.40
C THR A 85 -13.75 -2.82 -6.96
N LEU A 86 -13.34 -3.63 -7.94
CA LEU A 86 -12.05 -3.47 -8.62
C LEU A 86 -11.99 -2.13 -9.37
N MET A 87 -13.05 -1.72 -10.07
CA MET A 87 -13.10 -0.42 -10.74
C MET A 87 -13.09 0.77 -9.76
N ASP A 88 -13.78 0.64 -8.63
CA ASP A 88 -13.75 1.65 -7.56
C ASP A 88 -12.31 1.83 -7.05
N LEU A 89 -11.62 0.72 -6.74
CA LEU A 89 -10.21 0.71 -6.35
C LEU A 89 -9.32 1.30 -7.46
N GLY A 90 -9.59 0.96 -8.72
CA GLY A 90 -8.88 1.50 -9.86
C GLY A 90 -8.97 3.03 -9.95
N THR A 91 -10.14 3.59 -9.63
CA THR A 91 -10.37 5.05 -9.61
C THR A 91 -9.65 5.71 -8.44
N GLN A 92 -9.67 5.09 -7.25
CA GLN A 92 -8.99 5.60 -6.06
C GLN A 92 -7.47 5.60 -6.20
N LEU A 93 -6.93 4.59 -6.88
CA LEU A 93 -5.49 4.43 -7.10
C LEU A 93 -5.01 5.05 -8.42
N GLY A 94 -5.90 5.60 -9.24
CA GLY A 94 -5.57 6.21 -10.52
C GLY A 94 -4.78 7.50 -10.38
N GLU A 95 -4.07 7.88 -11.45
CA GLU A 95 -3.20 9.07 -11.49
C GLU A 95 -3.91 10.36 -11.06
N ASN A 96 -5.16 10.57 -11.49
CA ASN A 96 -5.95 11.75 -11.16
C ASN A 96 -6.21 11.89 -9.64
N THR A 97 -6.19 10.77 -8.91
CA THR A 97 -6.40 10.76 -7.46
C THR A 97 -5.08 10.74 -6.69
N ILE A 98 -4.09 9.98 -7.18
CA ILE A 98 -2.80 9.79 -6.50
C ILE A 98 -1.87 10.99 -6.70
N ASN A 99 -1.82 11.60 -7.88
CA ASN A 99 -0.88 12.69 -8.16
C ASN A 99 -1.09 13.92 -7.24
N PRO A 100 -2.32 14.39 -6.99
CA PRO A 100 -2.55 15.48 -6.02
C PRO A 100 -2.09 15.11 -4.60
N ARG A 101 -2.29 13.86 -4.18
CA ARG A 101 -1.90 13.36 -2.85
C ARG A 101 -0.38 13.25 -2.72
N LEU A 102 0.28 12.75 -3.76
CA LEU A 102 1.73 12.73 -3.85
C LEU A 102 2.30 14.16 -3.79
N ASN A 103 1.70 15.12 -4.49
CA ASN A 103 2.13 16.51 -4.46
C ASN A 103 1.96 17.12 -3.06
N ALA A 104 0.88 16.81 -2.36
CA ALA A 104 0.69 17.23 -0.98
C ALA A 104 1.74 16.62 -0.04
N ALA A 105 1.96 15.30 -0.10
CA ALA A 105 2.93 14.60 0.73
C ALA A 105 4.38 15.07 0.47
N THR A 106 4.75 15.25 -0.80
CA THR A 106 6.10 15.75 -1.17
C THR A 106 6.25 17.24 -0.88
N GLY A 107 5.17 18.02 -0.95
CA GLY A 107 5.14 19.43 -0.53
C GLY A 107 5.35 19.61 0.96
N GLU A 108 4.70 18.80 1.81
CA GLU A 108 4.93 18.78 3.26
C GLU A 108 6.37 18.36 3.59
N LEU A 109 6.89 17.33 2.92
CA LEU A 109 8.29 16.92 3.06
C LEU A 109 9.24 18.06 2.69
N ALA A 110 9.00 18.76 1.59
CA ALA A 110 9.83 19.88 1.16
C ALA A 110 9.81 21.05 2.16
N LYS A 111 8.66 21.32 2.81
CA LYS A 111 8.57 22.32 3.89
C LYS A 111 9.41 21.91 5.09
N ALA A 112 9.25 20.67 5.57
CA ALA A 112 10.02 20.15 6.70
C ALA A 112 11.54 20.20 6.43
N VAL A 113 11.97 19.87 5.20
CA VAL A 113 13.37 19.98 4.77
C VAL A 113 13.88 21.42 4.83
N ARG A 114 13.08 22.38 4.37
CA ARG A 114 13.46 23.79 4.39
C ARG A 114 13.60 24.30 5.82
N GLU A 115 12.63 24.00 6.69
CA GLU A 115 12.67 24.38 8.09
C GLU A 115 13.87 23.76 8.82
N GLU A 116 14.15 22.48 8.62
CA GLU A 116 15.34 21.84 9.19
C GLU A 116 16.63 22.47 8.65
N ASN A 117 16.71 22.74 7.35
CA ASN A 117 17.88 23.37 6.74
C ASN A 117 18.12 24.78 7.27
N GLU A 118 17.07 25.58 7.46
CA GLU A 118 17.19 26.93 8.01
C GLU A 118 17.68 26.90 9.46
N ASN A 119 17.08 26.04 10.30
CA ASN A 119 17.52 25.87 11.69
C ASN A 119 18.98 25.43 11.76
N ARG A 120 19.35 24.42 10.96
CA ARG A 120 20.70 23.85 11.00
C ARG A 120 21.76 24.78 10.42
N ARG A 121 21.40 25.60 9.42
CA ARG A 121 22.26 26.69 8.94
C ARG A 121 22.51 27.72 10.04
N ASN A 122 21.47 28.12 10.78
CA ASN A 122 21.62 29.06 11.88
C ASN A 122 22.50 28.49 13.00
N ASP A 123 22.34 27.21 13.33
CA ASP A 123 23.20 26.52 14.30
C ASP A 123 24.67 26.50 13.85
N LEU A 124 24.92 26.19 12.57
CA LEU A 124 26.28 26.21 12.00
C LEU A 124 26.90 27.61 12.05
N LEU A 125 26.14 28.65 11.71
CA LEU A 125 26.61 30.04 11.79
C LEU A 125 26.94 30.44 13.23
N TYR A 126 26.12 30.03 14.20
CA TYR A 126 26.39 30.25 15.61
C TYR A 126 27.67 29.55 16.04
N GLN A 127 27.82 28.26 15.70
CA GLN A 127 29.03 27.49 16.00
C GLN A 127 30.28 28.14 15.41
N ILE A 128 30.25 28.57 14.15
CA ILE A 128 31.39 29.28 13.52
C ILE A 128 31.71 30.59 14.25
N ALA A 129 30.68 31.35 14.64
CA ALA A 129 30.88 32.62 15.33
C ALA A 129 31.42 32.47 16.77
N THR A 130 31.22 31.31 17.39
CA THR A 130 31.61 31.04 18.79
C THR A 130 32.71 29.99 18.93
N ALA A 131 33.17 29.38 17.84
CA ALA A 131 34.12 28.28 17.88
C ALA A 131 35.52 28.77 18.29
N ASP A 132 36.19 27.95 19.10
CA ASP A 132 37.63 28.02 19.27
C ASP A 132 38.27 27.66 17.91
N PRO A 133 39.16 28.51 17.35
CA PRO A 133 39.78 28.28 16.04
C PRO A 133 40.53 26.94 15.90
N ASP A 134 40.83 26.25 17.01
CA ASP A 134 41.50 24.94 16.98
C ASP A 134 40.53 23.73 16.99
N ASN A 135 39.20 23.93 17.03
CA ASN A 135 38.20 22.85 17.13
C ASN A 135 37.41 22.58 15.83
N ASP A 136 38.13 22.28 14.74
CA ASP A 136 37.55 22.01 13.42
C ASP A 136 36.66 20.75 13.35
N THR A 137 36.90 19.75 14.20
CA THR A 137 36.21 18.45 14.14
C THR A 137 34.70 18.57 14.36
N ALA A 138 34.27 19.42 15.30
CA ALA A 138 32.86 19.62 15.59
C ALA A 138 32.09 20.24 14.40
N MET A 139 32.74 21.13 13.66
CA MET A 139 32.18 21.74 12.44
C MET A 139 32.02 20.69 11.33
N TRP A 140 33.03 19.85 11.11
CA TRP A 140 32.98 18.78 10.11
C TRP A 140 31.91 17.73 10.42
N ASP A 141 31.73 17.37 11.70
CA ASP A 141 30.66 16.48 12.13
C ASP A 141 29.28 17.10 11.89
N ALA A 142 29.11 18.40 12.17
CA ALA A 142 27.86 19.11 11.94
C ALA A 142 27.50 19.16 10.45
N ILE A 143 28.46 19.46 9.57
CA ILE A 143 28.30 19.44 8.11
C ILE A 143 27.97 18.03 7.62
N SER A 144 28.68 17.00 8.08
CA SER A 144 28.45 15.61 7.67
C SER A 144 27.05 15.13 8.06
N ASN A 145 26.62 15.44 9.29
CA ASN A 145 25.27 15.11 9.76
C ASN A 145 24.18 15.81 8.94
N TRP A 146 24.42 17.06 8.53
CA TRP A 146 23.49 17.79 7.65
C TRP A 146 23.39 17.17 6.26
N GLN A 147 24.52 16.81 5.64
CA GLN A 147 24.53 16.10 4.34
C GLN A 147 23.76 14.77 4.42
N GLN A 148 23.90 14.04 5.53
CA GLN A 148 23.14 12.82 5.77
C GLN A 148 21.64 13.08 5.88
N SER A 149 21.20 14.17 6.53
CA SER A 149 19.76 14.47 6.65
C SER A 149 19.15 14.83 5.29
N ILE A 150 19.82 15.67 4.48
CA ILE A 150 19.41 15.95 3.09
C ILE A 150 19.28 14.65 2.29
N SER A 151 20.26 13.75 2.39
CA SER A 151 20.25 12.46 1.69
C SER A 151 19.07 11.59 2.11
N LYS A 152 18.74 11.55 3.42
CA LYS A 152 17.55 10.86 3.94
C LYS A 152 16.26 11.45 3.37
N PHE A 153 16.16 12.77 3.29
CA PHE A 153 14.98 13.43 2.72
C PHE A 153 14.81 13.19 1.23
N GLN A 154 15.89 13.26 0.45
CA GLN A 154 15.87 12.91 -0.96
C GLN A 154 15.40 11.46 -1.15
N LYS A 155 15.95 10.53 -0.36
CA LYS A 155 15.53 9.12 -0.38
C LYS A 155 14.04 8.98 -0.07
N ARG A 156 13.54 9.65 0.98
CA ARG A 156 12.11 9.62 1.33
C ARG A 156 11.24 10.16 0.21
N GLY A 157 11.63 11.27 -0.44
CA GLY A 157 10.91 11.81 -1.59
C GLY A 157 10.85 10.83 -2.78
N GLN A 158 11.93 10.11 -3.05
CA GLN A 158 11.93 9.05 -4.08
C GLN A 158 11.05 7.86 -3.68
N GLN A 159 11.03 7.49 -2.40
CA GLN A 159 10.16 6.43 -1.90
C GLN A 159 8.67 6.82 -2.00
N CYS A 160 8.31 8.07 -1.70
CA CYS A 160 6.94 8.58 -1.92
C CYS A 160 6.52 8.41 -3.39
N LYS A 161 7.40 8.79 -4.33
CA LYS A 161 7.16 8.62 -5.77
C LYS A 161 7.03 7.15 -6.17
N ALA A 162 7.88 6.28 -5.65
CA ALA A 162 7.82 4.84 -5.93
C ALA A 162 6.51 4.21 -5.43
N THR A 163 6.06 4.57 -4.22
CA THR A 163 4.76 4.14 -3.68
C THR A 163 3.61 4.66 -4.55
N ALA A 164 3.63 5.94 -4.93
CA ALA A 164 2.63 6.52 -5.83
C ALA A 164 2.58 5.80 -7.18
N ASN A 165 3.73 5.56 -7.80
CA ASN A 165 3.82 4.82 -9.07
C ASN A 165 3.25 3.41 -8.96
N THR A 166 3.50 2.74 -7.83
CA THR A 166 2.91 1.41 -7.58
C THR A 166 1.38 1.52 -7.55
N PHE A 167 0.83 2.52 -6.85
CA PHE A 167 -0.62 2.74 -6.83
C PHE A 167 -1.18 3.06 -8.22
N THR A 168 -0.55 3.95 -8.99
CA THR A 168 -1.04 4.32 -10.33
C THR A 168 -0.97 3.16 -11.31
N GLU A 169 0.06 2.32 -11.24
CA GLU A 169 0.16 1.08 -12.02
C GLU A 169 -0.99 0.12 -11.69
N ILE A 170 -1.26 -0.09 -10.40
CA ILE A 170 -2.41 -0.89 -9.95
C ILE A 170 -3.72 -0.27 -10.45
N GLY A 171 -3.88 1.04 -10.29
CA GLY A 171 -5.04 1.80 -10.73
C GLY A 171 -5.32 1.62 -12.22
N SER A 172 -4.27 1.69 -13.04
CA SER A 172 -4.33 1.44 -14.49
C SER A 172 -4.78 0.02 -14.80
N ARG A 173 -4.22 -0.99 -14.14
CA ARG A 173 -4.61 -2.41 -14.31
C ARG A 173 -6.08 -2.66 -13.95
N LEU A 174 -6.61 -1.92 -12.98
CA LEU A 174 -7.99 -2.02 -12.51
C LEU A 174 -8.96 -1.06 -13.22
N SER A 175 -8.49 -0.30 -14.21
CA SER A 175 -9.33 0.64 -14.95
C SER A 175 -10.52 -0.06 -15.61
N LYS A 176 -11.60 0.69 -15.81
CA LYS A 176 -12.84 0.19 -16.42
C LYS A 176 -12.60 -0.49 -17.77
N SER A 177 -11.73 0.06 -18.62
CA SER A 177 -11.36 -0.55 -19.91
C SER A 177 -10.74 -1.93 -19.71
N ASN A 178 -9.76 -2.06 -18.80
CA ASN A 178 -9.07 -3.32 -18.55
C ASN A 178 -9.95 -4.37 -17.88
N ILE A 179 -10.83 -3.97 -16.96
CA ILE A 179 -11.80 -4.88 -16.34
C ILE A 179 -12.85 -5.34 -17.36
N ASN A 180 -13.36 -4.43 -18.21
CA ASN A 180 -14.34 -4.78 -19.23
C ASN A 180 -13.78 -5.74 -20.29
N VAL A 181 -12.51 -5.58 -20.70
CA VAL A 181 -11.84 -6.55 -21.58
C VAL A 181 -11.87 -7.94 -20.95
N ARG A 182 -11.53 -8.06 -19.65
CA ARG A 182 -11.52 -9.35 -18.95
C ARG A 182 -12.90 -9.99 -18.79
N LEU A 183 -13.96 -9.17 -18.73
CA LEU A 183 -15.35 -9.66 -18.70
C LEU A 183 -15.87 -10.06 -20.08
N GLY A 184 -15.42 -9.40 -21.15
CA GLY A 184 -15.85 -9.64 -22.53
C GLY A 184 -15.09 -10.75 -23.26
N SER A 185 -13.94 -11.20 -22.76
CA SER A 185 -13.13 -12.28 -23.37
C SER A 185 -13.60 -13.70 -23.00
N SER A 186 -14.90 -13.95 -22.91
CA SER A 186 -15.47 -15.29 -22.62
C SER A 186 -16.25 -15.83 -23.81
#